data_AF-A0A8D8CGU5-F1
#
_entry.id   AF-A0A8D8CGU5-F1
#
_cell.length_a   1.000
_cell.length_b   1.000
_cell.length_c   1.000
_cell.angle_alpha   90.00
_cell.angle_beta   90.00
_cell.angle_gamma   90.00
#
_symmetry.space_group_name_H-M   'P 1'
#
loop_
_entity.id
_entity.type
_entity.pdbx_description
1 polymer ?
#
loop_
_entity_poly.entity_id
_entity_poly.type
_entity_poly.pdbx_seq_one_letter_code
_entity_poly.pdbx_strand_id
1 'polypeptide(L)'
;SAAVPASPTVIFTKNIHVIFRIVTAQHVTMDEEDDQLDAALACSAEQAEADLQRSQEQRDDQALGELVDAEEFLASHGVSMLEYERQMFFDVLHSDGLTVCAKGITYEKVLQNLLKIFCDSTTLVLVVNCSDYEEKLLTSQLDSQHVHESSTNATERERVYLLGGIQFMSTRILVVDLLKGRIPIELITGIIVVKAHEIIESCQEAFALRLYRQKNKTGFIKAFSRNVEAFTYGYG
;
A
#
# COMPACT_ATOMS: atom_id res chain seq x y z
N SER A 1 21.89 -38.71 -4.59
CA SER A 1 22.11 -37.31 -4.96
C SER A 1 20.74 -36.65 -4.98
N ALA A 2 20.36 -36.00 -3.88
CA ALA A 2 19.07 -35.34 -3.76
C ALA A 2 19.19 -33.92 -4.35
N ALA A 3 18.45 -33.66 -5.43
CA ALA A 3 18.38 -32.33 -6.04
C ALA A 3 17.48 -31.45 -5.18
N VAL A 4 18.06 -30.37 -4.64
CA VAL A 4 17.37 -29.27 -3.97
C VAL A 4 16.45 -28.59 -5.00
N PRO A 5 15.15 -28.41 -4.75
CA PRO A 5 14.30 -27.61 -5.63
C PRO A 5 14.66 -26.14 -5.44
N ALA A 6 15.11 -25.51 -6.53
CA ALA A 6 15.43 -24.10 -6.59
C ALA A 6 14.19 -23.26 -6.19
N SER A 7 14.37 -22.38 -5.22
CA SER A 7 13.47 -21.28 -4.89
C SER A 7 13.15 -20.46 -6.14
N PRO A 8 11.91 -20.00 -6.35
CA PRO A 8 11.55 -19.24 -7.54
C PRO A 8 12.29 -17.89 -7.52
N THR A 9 13.23 -17.75 -8.45
CA THR A 9 13.94 -16.51 -8.76
C THR A 9 12.91 -15.44 -9.14
N VAL A 10 12.67 -14.48 -8.25
CA VAL A 10 11.86 -13.30 -8.53
C VAL A 10 12.61 -12.45 -9.54
N ILE A 11 12.14 -12.47 -10.80
CA ILE A 11 12.68 -11.63 -11.87
C ILE A 11 12.21 -10.19 -11.61
N PHE A 12 13.07 -9.38 -10.98
CA PHE A 12 12.83 -7.96 -10.78
C PHE A 12 13.02 -7.22 -12.11
N THR A 13 11.93 -6.76 -12.69
CA THR A 13 11.94 -5.87 -13.84
C THR A 13 11.76 -4.41 -13.43
N LYS A 14 12.15 -3.48 -14.32
CA LYS A 14 12.13 -2.03 -14.07
C LYS A 14 10.76 -1.49 -13.62
N ASN A 15 9.64 -2.09 -14.06
CA ASN A 15 8.29 -1.69 -13.66
C ASN A 15 7.97 -2.03 -12.19
N ILE A 16 8.42 -3.20 -11.70
CA ILE A 16 8.36 -3.52 -10.28
C ILE A 16 9.24 -2.52 -9.52
N HIS A 17 10.39 -2.15 -10.08
CA HIS A 17 11.34 -1.25 -9.45
C HIS A 17 10.78 0.17 -9.19
N VAL A 18 9.83 0.68 -9.97
CA VAL A 18 9.25 2.03 -9.74
C VAL A 18 8.38 2.05 -8.51
N ILE A 19 7.35 1.19 -8.48
CA ILE A 19 6.43 1.10 -7.35
C ILE A 19 7.17 0.54 -6.14
N PHE A 20 8.02 -0.49 -6.32
CA PHE A 20 8.84 -1.03 -5.24
C PHE A 20 9.79 0.05 -4.71
N ARG A 21 10.54 0.82 -5.51
CA ARG A 21 11.36 1.94 -4.96
C ARG A 21 10.54 3.01 -4.26
N ILE A 22 9.36 3.35 -4.76
CA ILE A 22 8.47 4.34 -4.14
C ILE A 22 7.90 3.81 -2.81
N VAL A 23 7.64 2.51 -2.72
CA VAL A 23 7.13 1.83 -1.53
C VAL A 23 8.26 1.52 -0.54
N THR A 24 9.44 1.09 -1.01
CA THR A 24 10.62 0.70 -0.22
C THR A 24 11.62 1.82 0.02
N ALA A 25 11.32 3.08 -0.34
CA ALA A 25 12.10 4.24 0.08
C ALA A 25 12.07 4.47 1.62
N GLN A 26 11.60 3.49 2.40
CA GLN A 26 11.47 3.54 3.84
C GLN A 26 12.73 3.18 4.64
N HIS A 27 13.88 2.81 4.05
CA HIS A 27 15.08 2.56 4.88
C HIS A 27 16.41 2.73 4.14
N VAL A 28 16.92 3.97 4.04
CA VAL A 28 18.37 4.25 4.03
C VAL A 28 18.62 5.65 4.59
N THR A 29 18.96 5.74 5.87
CA THR A 29 19.86 6.77 6.42
C THR A 29 20.69 6.07 7.50
N MET A 30 21.80 5.44 7.10
CA MET A 30 22.92 5.21 8.00
C MET A 30 23.92 6.31 7.70
N ASP A 31 24.12 7.19 8.68
CA ASP A 31 25.17 8.20 8.68
C ASP A 31 26.53 7.49 8.80
N GLU A 32 27.47 7.84 7.90
CA GLU A 32 28.87 7.46 7.98
C GLU A 32 29.66 8.57 8.69
N GLU A 33 30.30 8.27 9.84
CA GLU A 33 31.57 8.87 10.29
C GLU A 33 32.34 7.85 11.17
N ASP A 34 33.67 7.93 11.09
CA ASP A 34 34.70 6.89 11.28
C ASP A 34 35.21 6.56 12.71
N ASP A 35 35.96 5.45 12.76
CA ASP A 35 37.15 5.11 13.58
C ASP A 35 37.08 4.39 14.95
N GLN A 36 37.47 3.11 14.89
CA GLN A 36 38.30 2.27 15.79
C GLN A 36 38.18 2.36 17.33
N LEU A 37 37.72 1.27 17.98
CA LEU A 37 38.50 0.54 19.01
C LEU A 37 37.90 -0.84 19.35
N ASP A 38 38.67 -1.91 19.11
CA ASP A 38 38.32 -3.30 19.44
C ASP A 38 38.51 -3.62 20.93
N ALA A 39 37.45 -4.17 21.57
CA ALA A 39 37.46 -5.17 22.68
C ALA A 39 36.15 -5.19 23.50
N ALA A 40 35.26 -4.20 23.35
CA ALA A 40 33.97 -4.13 24.07
C ALA A 40 32.76 -4.71 23.30
N LEU A 41 32.98 -5.24 22.09
CA LEU A 41 31.95 -5.57 21.10
C LEU A 41 31.11 -6.83 21.39
N ALA A 42 31.54 -7.74 22.26
CA ALA A 42 30.81 -9.00 22.49
C ALA A 42 29.59 -8.83 23.43
N CYS A 43 29.69 -7.99 24.47
CA CYS A 43 28.60 -7.78 25.42
C CYS A 43 27.49 -6.88 24.85
N SER A 44 27.87 -5.96 23.95
CA SER A 44 26.95 -5.05 23.25
C SER A 44 26.19 -5.73 22.12
N ALA A 45 26.78 -6.74 21.47
CA ALA A 45 26.13 -7.51 20.41
C ALA A 45 25.00 -8.39 20.97
N GLU A 46 25.23 -9.10 22.08
CA GLU A 46 24.19 -9.94 22.71
C GLU A 46 23.01 -9.10 23.26
N GLN A 47 23.29 -7.90 23.77
CA GLN A 47 22.25 -6.97 24.23
C GLN A 47 21.45 -6.37 23.06
N ALA A 48 22.13 -6.00 21.97
CA ALA A 48 21.47 -5.52 20.75
C ALA A 48 20.62 -6.61 20.08
N GLU A 49 21.09 -7.87 20.06
CA GLU A 49 20.34 -9.01 19.54
C GLU A 49 19.12 -9.33 20.40
N ALA A 50 19.23 -9.27 21.73
CA ALA A 50 18.10 -9.46 22.64
C ALA A 50 17.05 -8.33 22.55
N ASP A 51 17.47 -7.09 22.33
CA ASP A 51 16.57 -5.95 22.12
C ASP A 51 15.91 -5.98 20.73
N LEU A 52 16.64 -6.45 19.71
CA LEU A 52 16.07 -6.78 18.38
C LEU A 52 15.05 -7.91 18.46
N GLN A 53 15.33 -8.97 19.23
CA GLN A 53 14.39 -10.08 19.44
C GLN A 53 13.15 -9.61 20.20
N ARG A 54 13.29 -8.81 21.26
CA ARG A 54 12.13 -8.25 21.99
C ARG A 54 11.29 -7.30 21.14
N SER A 55 11.91 -6.51 20.28
CA SER A 55 11.19 -5.62 19.36
C SER A 55 10.53 -6.38 18.20
N GLN A 56 11.10 -7.51 17.77
CA GLN A 56 10.44 -8.45 16.87
C GLN A 56 9.26 -9.15 17.55
N GLU A 57 9.44 -9.71 18.76
CA GLU A 57 8.36 -10.34 19.54
C GLU A 57 7.20 -9.38 19.83
N GLN A 58 7.49 -8.12 20.19
CA GLN A 58 6.45 -7.10 20.40
C GLN A 58 5.73 -6.72 19.11
N ARG A 59 6.43 -6.68 17.97
CA ARG A 59 5.84 -6.41 16.66
C ARG A 59 4.99 -7.59 16.19
N ASP A 60 5.41 -8.81 16.50
CA ASP A 60 4.69 -10.04 16.19
C ASP A 60 3.45 -10.18 17.07
N ASP A 61 3.53 -9.88 18.37
CA ASP A 61 2.38 -9.84 19.30
C ASP A 61 1.37 -8.75 18.90
N GLN A 62 1.84 -7.57 18.46
CA GLN A 62 0.98 -6.51 17.96
C GLN A 62 0.30 -6.91 16.64
N ALA A 63 1.04 -7.52 15.71
CA ALA A 63 0.48 -8.04 14.47
C ALA A 63 -0.54 -9.17 14.73
N LEU A 64 -0.29 -10.03 15.72
CA LEU A 64 -1.23 -11.06 16.16
C LEU A 64 -2.53 -10.47 16.70
N GLY A 65 -2.48 -9.36 17.44
CA GLY A 65 -3.66 -8.63 17.90
C GLY A 65 -4.49 -8.06 16.75
N GLU A 66 -3.84 -7.36 15.81
CA GLU A 66 -4.50 -6.79 14.63
C GLU A 66 -5.12 -7.87 13.72
N LEU A 67 -4.49 -9.05 13.61
CA LEU A 67 -5.02 -10.19 12.88
C LEU A 67 -6.33 -10.72 13.48
N VAL A 68 -6.38 -10.86 14.81
CA VAL A 68 -7.57 -11.33 15.52
C VAL A 68 -8.71 -10.32 15.38
N ASP A 69 -8.42 -9.02 15.50
CA ASP A 69 -9.40 -7.95 15.34
C ASP A 69 -9.94 -7.89 13.90
N ALA A 70 -9.07 -8.05 12.91
CA ALA A 70 -9.47 -8.08 11.50
C ALA A 70 -10.26 -9.35 11.15
N GLU A 71 -9.95 -10.50 11.75
CA GLU A 71 -10.71 -11.74 11.56
C GLU A 71 -12.10 -11.65 12.21
N GLU A 72 -12.20 -11.03 13.39
CA GLU A 72 -13.48 -10.72 14.05
C GLU A 72 -14.31 -9.70 13.24
N PHE A 73 -13.67 -8.68 12.65
CA PHE A 73 -14.32 -7.73 11.75
C PHE A 73 -14.89 -8.42 10.51
N LEU A 74 -14.14 -9.33 9.88
CA LEU A 74 -14.61 -10.11 8.74
C LEU A 74 -15.77 -11.05 9.10
N ALA A 75 -15.71 -11.68 10.27
CA ALA A 75 -16.75 -12.58 10.76
C ALA A 75 -18.07 -11.84 11.05
N SER A 76 -18.00 -10.62 11.59
CA SER A 76 -19.19 -9.81 11.89
C SER A 76 -19.89 -9.25 10.64
N HIS A 77 -19.13 -8.97 9.57
CA HIS A 77 -19.68 -8.41 8.31
C HIS A 77 -20.16 -9.47 7.30
N GLY A 78 -20.15 -10.76 7.66
CA GLY A 78 -20.73 -11.84 6.85
C GLY A 78 -20.05 -12.05 5.48
N VAL A 79 -18.78 -11.66 5.33
CA VAL A 79 -18.06 -11.77 4.07
C VAL A 79 -17.34 -13.12 3.99
N SER A 80 -17.84 -14.04 3.18
CA SER A 80 -17.17 -15.33 2.92
C SER A 80 -16.00 -15.14 1.94
N MET A 81 -14.78 -15.00 2.47
CA MET A 81 -13.54 -15.09 1.68
C MET A 81 -13.03 -16.53 1.64
N LEU A 82 -12.44 -16.91 0.49
CA LEU A 82 -11.70 -18.18 0.39
C LEU A 82 -10.41 -18.08 1.22
N GLU A 83 -9.83 -19.22 1.59
CA GLU A 83 -8.64 -19.28 2.44
C GLU A 83 -7.47 -18.48 1.84
N TYR A 84 -7.23 -18.60 0.54
CA TYR A 84 -6.18 -17.80 -0.15
C TYR A 84 -6.51 -16.31 -0.20
N GLU A 85 -7.79 -15.93 -0.30
CA GLU A 85 -8.23 -14.53 -0.32
C GLU A 85 -8.02 -13.91 1.06
N ARG A 86 -8.32 -14.65 2.12
CA ARG A 86 -8.11 -14.26 3.52
C ARG A 86 -6.62 -14.07 3.81
N GLN A 87 -5.77 -15.00 3.39
CA GLN A 87 -4.33 -14.86 3.59
C GLN A 87 -3.79 -13.63 2.85
N MET A 88 -4.12 -13.47 1.56
CA MET A 88 -3.72 -12.29 0.78
C MET A 88 -4.23 -10.99 1.39
N PHE A 89 -5.43 -10.98 1.96
CA PHE A 89 -6.00 -9.83 2.63
C PHE A 89 -5.21 -9.41 3.86
N PHE A 90 -4.85 -10.36 4.73
CA PHE A 90 -4.05 -10.06 5.92
C PHE A 90 -2.65 -9.58 5.54
N ASP A 91 -2.01 -10.18 4.54
CA ASP A 91 -0.70 -9.74 4.06
C ASP A 91 -0.77 -8.27 3.58
N VAL A 92 -1.81 -7.93 2.82
CA VAL A 92 -2.03 -6.59 2.29
C VAL A 92 -2.45 -5.60 3.37
N LEU A 93 -3.12 -6.02 4.43
CA LEU A 93 -3.51 -5.13 5.53
C LEU A 93 -2.27 -4.62 6.27
N HIS A 94 -1.41 -5.54 6.72
CA HIS A 94 -0.23 -5.22 7.56
C HIS A 94 0.95 -4.69 6.76
N SER A 95 1.16 -5.18 5.54
CA SER A 95 2.31 -4.80 4.71
C SER A 95 1.92 -3.85 3.58
N ASP A 96 2.80 -2.88 3.34
CA ASP A 96 2.71 -1.99 2.20
C ASP A 96 3.50 -2.56 1.04
N GLY A 97 2.91 -2.59 -0.14
CA GLY A 97 3.51 -3.37 -1.22
C GLY A 97 2.74 -3.35 -2.52
N LEU A 98 3.37 -3.99 -3.51
CA LEU A 98 2.75 -4.33 -4.78
C LEU A 98 2.31 -5.80 -4.72
N THR A 99 1.00 -6.01 -4.74
CA THR A 99 0.39 -7.35 -4.85
C THR A 99 0.16 -7.67 -6.32
N VAL A 100 0.86 -8.68 -6.82
CA VAL A 100 0.73 -9.16 -8.20
C VAL A 100 0.05 -10.53 -8.20
N CYS A 101 -1.16 -10.59 -8.75
CA CYS A 101 -1.89 -11.82 -8.92
C CYS A 101 -1.62 -12.44 -10.30
N ALA A 102 -1.52 -13.77 -10.34
CA ALA A 102 -1.50 -14.52 -11.59
C ALA A 102 -2.86 -14.44 -12.30
N LYS A 103 -2.84 -14.66 -13.63
CA LYS A 103 -4.06 -14.69 -14.43
C LYS A 103 -5.00 -15.80 -13.93
N GLY A 104 -6.20 -15.41 -13.50
CA GLY A 104 -7.21 -16.33 -12.93
C GLY A 104 -7.37 -16.23 -11.41
N ILE A 105 -6.47 -15.54 -10.71
CA ILE A 105 -6.65 -15.17 -9.29
C ILE A 105 -7.14 -13.73 -9.24
N THR A 106 -8.19 -13.49 -8.46
CA THR A 106 -8.85 -12.18 -8.39
C THR A 106 -8.62 -11.54 -7.02
N TYR A 107 -8.15 -10.29 -7.02
CA TYR A 107 -8.00 -9.48 -5.80
C TYR A 107 -9.19 -8.55 -5.52
N GLU A 108 -10.23 -8.52 -6.38
CA GLU A 108 -11.40 -7.63 -6.22
C GLU A 108 -12.01 -7.71 -4.82
N LYS A 109 -12.29 -8.91 -4.33
CA LYS A 109 -12.91 -9.11 -3.01
C LYS A 109 -12.01 -8.62 -1.88
N VAL A 110 -10.71 -8.89 -1.99
CA VAL A 110 -9.71 -8.44 -1.02
C VAL A 110 -9.65 -6.91 -0.99
N LEU A 111 -9.61 -6.27 -2.17
CA LEU A 111 -9.64 -4.81 -2.29
C LEU A 111 -10.94 -4.22 -1.72
N GLN A 112 -12.10 -4.81 -2.02
CA GLN A 112 -13.39 -4.36 -1.48
C GLN A 112 -13.42 -4.41 0.04
N ASN A 113 -12.97 -5.52 0.64
CA ASN A 113 -12.94 -5.66 2.09
C ASN A 113 -11.91 -4.73 2.73
N LEU A 114 -10.79 -4.48 2.06
CA LEU A 114 -9.78 -3.53 2.51
C LEU A 114 -10.38 -2.12 2.56
N LEU A 115 -11.10 -1.72 1.51
CA LEU A 115 -11.80 -0.45 1.47
C LEU A 115 -12.87 -0.37 2.57
N LYS A 116 -13.60 -1.44 2.86
CA LYS A 116 -14.59 -1.44 3.96
C LYS A 116 -13.96 -1.19 5.33
N ILE A 117 -12.76 -1.72 5.61
CA ILE A 117 -12.04 -1.43 6.86
C ILE A 117 -11.67 0.05 6.94
N PHE A 118 -11.18 0.62 5.84
CA PHE A 118 -10.79 2.03 5.78
C PHE A 118 -11.96 2.99 5.49
N CYS A 119 -13.20 2.52 5.58
CA CYS A 119 -14.39 3.32 5.35
C CYS A 119 -14.76 4.10 6.61
N ASP A 120 -13.90 5.04 7.01
CA ASP A 120 -14.13 5.91 8.17
C ASP A 120 -13.93 7.39 7.82
N SER A 121 -14.68 8.25 8.49
CA SER A 121 -14.60 9.71 8.42
C SER A 121 -13.27 10.27 8.93
N THR A 122 -12.56 9.55 9.81
CA THR A 122 -11.27 10.00 10.35
C THR A 122 -10.10 9.72 9.43
N THR A 123 -10.25 8.76 8.51
CA THR A 123 -9.21 8.34 7.59
C THR A 123 -9.45 8.92 6.20
N LEU A 124 -8.38 9.26 5.48
CA LEU A 124 -8.48 9.66 4.07
C LEU A 124 -7.70 8.68 3.21
N VAL A 125 -8.43 7.85 2.46
CA VAL A 125 -7.85 6.88 1.53
C VAL A 125 -8.17 7.26 0.09
N LEU A 126 -7.12 7.39 -0.71
CA LEU A 126 -7.24 7.78 -2.11
C LEU A 126 -7.09 6.55 -2.99
N VAL A 127 -8.08 6.31 -3.86
CA VAL A 127 -8.01 5.23 -4.86
C VAL A 127 -7.73 5.85 -6.22
N VAL A 128 -6.63 5.41 -6.85
CA VAL A 128 -6.16 5.94 -8.15
C VAL A 128 -6.07 4.84 -9.20
N ASN A 129 -6.16 5.27 -10.46
CA ASN A 129 -6.07 4.42 -11.64
C ASN A 129 -7.18 3.33 -11.74
N CYS A 130 -8.34 3.61 -11.15
CA CYS A 130 -9.57 2.85 -11.40
C CYS A 130 -10.19 3.25 -12.75
N SER A 131 -10.79 2.28 -13.45
CA SER A 131 -11.72 2.64 -14.54
C SER A 131 -13.08 3.02 -14.00
N ASP A 132 -13.86 3.77 -14.78
CA ASP A 132 -15.23 4.17 -14.44
C ASP A 132 -16.13 2.98 -14.06
N TYR A 133 -15.87 1.80 -14.64
CA TYR A 133 -16.59 0.57 -14.31
C TYR A 133 -16.21 0.04 -12.93
N GLU A 134 -14.90 -0.02 -12.61
CA GLU A 134 -14.40 -0.48 -11.31
C GLU A 134 -14.83 0.47 -10.20
N GLU A 135 -14.74 1.77 -10.43
CA GLU A 135 -15.20 2.80 -9.50
C GLU A 135 -16.69 2.60 -9.14
N LYS A 136 -17.56 2.46 -10.14
CA LYS A 136 -18.99 2.21 -9.91
C LYS A 136 -19.24 0.90 -9.17
N LEU A 137 -18.49 -0.15 -9.49
CA LEU A 137 -18.63 -1.44 -8.83
C LEU A 137 -18.24 -1.34 -7.35
N LEU A 138 -17.10 -0.70 -7.05
CA LEU A 138 -16.62 -0.52 -5.69
C LEU A 138 -17.56 0.38 -4.89
N THR A 139 -17.96 1.53 -5.44
CA THR A 139 -18.91 2.45 -4.82
C THR A 139 -20.26 1.81 -4.53
N SER A 140 -20.73 0.89 -5.39
CA SER A 140 -21.99 0.17 -5.17
C SER A 140 -21.96 -0.80 -3.98
N GLN A 141 -20.76 -1.22 -3.57
CA GLN A 141 -20.54 -2.21 -2.51
C GLN A 141 -20.01 -1.61 -1.21
N LEU A 142 -19.79 -0.29 -1.20
CA LEU A 142 -19.35 0.49 -0.06
C LEU A 142 -20.51 1.32 0.49
N ASP A 143 -20.41 1.74 1.74
CA ASP A 143 -21.42 2.61 2.34
C ASP A 143 -21.34 4.02 1.75
N SER A 144 -22.47 4.51 1.26
CA SER A 144 -22.57 5.80 0.54
C SER A 144 -22.28 7.04 1.38
N GLN A 145 -22.12 6.88 2.71
CA GLN A 145 -21.88 8.00 3.62
C GLN A 145 -20.42 8.48 3.62
N HIS A 146 -19.46 7.58 3.36
CA HIS A 146 -18.02 7.86 3.42
C HIS A 146 -17.32 7.66 2.07
N VAL A 147 -18.08 7.45 0.99
CA VAL A 147 -17.56 7.43 -0.38
C VAL A 147 -17.99 8.69 -1.09
N HIS A 148 -17.02 9.45 -1.57
CA HIS A 148 -17.28 10.71 -2.25
C HIS A 148 -16.76 10.64 -3.68
N GLU A 149 -17.52 11.19 -4.64
CA GLU A 149 -17.07 11.33 -6.03
C GLU A 149 -16.23 12.60 -6.18
N SER A 150 -15.27 12.58 -7.11
CA SER A 150 -14.42 13.76 -7.33
C SER A 150 -15.23 14.91 -7.92
N SER A 151 -15.59 15.89 -7.09
CA SER A 151 -16.35 17.06 -7.54
C SER A 151 -15.58 17.88 -8.59
N THR A 152 -16.31 18.43 -9.56
CA THR A 152 -15.74 19.32 -10.59
C THR A 152 -15.28 20.66 -10.00
N ASN A 153 -15.90 21.09 -8.90
CA ASN A 153 -15.58 22.34 -8.22
C ASN A 153 -14.41 22.16 -7.26
N ALA A 154 -13.34 22.93 -7.47
CA ALA A 154 -12.13 22.89 -6.66
C ALA A 154 -12.38 23.13 -5.16
N THR A 155 -13.25 24.08 -4.83
CA THR A 155 -13.57 24.45 -3.45
C THR A 155 -14.36 23.36 -2.73
N GLU A 156 -15.28 22.71 -3.44
CA GLU A 156 -16.03 21.57 -2.89
C GLU A 156 -15.10 20.38 -2.65
N ARG A 157 -14.13 20.13 -3.54
CA ARG A 157 -13.15 19.06 -3.34
C ARG A 157 -12.34 19.24 -2.05
N GLU A 158 -11.90 20.46 -1.77
CA GLU A 158 -11.17 20.76 -0.52
C GLU A 158 -12.01 20.43 0.72
N ARG A 159 -13.29 20.79 0.71
CA ARG A 159 -14.22 20.44 1.78
C ARG A 159 -14.39 18.93 1.91
N VAL A 160 -14.48 18.21 0.80
CA VAL A 160 -14.62 16.75 0.77
C VAL A 160 -13.37 16.06 1.33
N TYR A 161 -12.17 16.54 1.04
CA TYR A 161 -10.95 15.96 1.63
C TYR A 161 -10.89 16.12 3.15
N LEU A 162 -11.47 17.18 3.69
CA LEU A 162 -11.54 17.41 5.14
C LEU A 162 -12.62 16.56 5.82
N LEU A 163 -13.64 16.10 5.08
CA LEU A 163 -14.63 15.15 5.62
C LEU A 163 -14.06 13.74 5.82
N GLY A 164 -12.95 13.43 5.15
CA GLY A 164 -12.36 12.09 5.15
C GLY A 164 -13.14 11.09 4.31
N GLY A 165 -12.91 9.80 4.58
CA GLY A 165 -13.45 8.68 3.83
C GLY A 165 -12.60 8.23 2.65
N ILE A 166 -13.27 7.54 1.73
CA ILE A 166 -12.67 6.94 0.54
C ILE A 166 -13.00 7.82 -0.66
N GLN A 167 -11.96 8.20 -1.37
CA GLN A 167 -12.09 9.08 -2.51
C GLN A 167 -11.51 8.44 -3.76
N PHE A 168 -12.37 8.21 -4.75
CA PHE A 168 -11.96 7.83 -6.10
C PHE A 168 -11.58 9.09 -6.87
N MET A 169 -10.35 9.12 -7.39
CA MET A 169 -9.81 10.28 -8.08
C MET A 169 -8.99 9.88 -9.30
N SER A 170 -9.15 10.63 -10.39
CA SER A 170 -8.23 10.55 -11.51
C SER A 170 -6.87 11.15 -11.15
N THR A 171 -5.81 10.54 -11.69
CA THR A 171 -4.43 10.93 -11.46
C THR A 171 -4.17 12.40 -11.77
N ARG A 172 -4.79 12.93 -12.84
CA ARG A 172 -4.64 14.34 -13.24
C ARG A 172 -5.14 15.29 -12.16
N ILE A 173 -6.27 14.99 -11.52
CA ILE A 173 -6.82 15.81 -10.43
C ILE A 173 -5.90 15.72 -9.22
N LEU A 174 -5.47 14.51 -8.86
CA LEU A 174 -4.55 14.29 -7.75
C LEU A 174 -3.27 15.10 -7.90
N VAL A 175 -2.60 15.05 -9.05
CA VAL A 175 -1.37 15.81 -9.29
C VAL A 175 -1.59 17.31 -9.13
N VAL A 176 -2.66 17.86 -9.73
CA VAL A 176 -2.95 19.29 -9.64
C VAL A 176 -3.25 19.72 -8.20
N ASP A 177 -4.00 18.92 -7.46
CA ASP A 177 -4.40 19.25 -6.09
C ASP A 177 -3.24 19.08 -5.10
N LEU A 178 -2.32 18.12 -5.34
CA LEU A 178 -1.05 17.99 -4.59
C LEU A 178 -0.10 19.16 -4.86
N LEU A 179 0.04 19.58 -6.12
CA LEU A 179 0.91 20.71 -6.50
C LEU A 179 0.38 22.05 -5.96
N LYS A 180 -0.95 22.24 -5.98
CA LYS A 180 -1.60 23.42 -5.43
C LYS A 180 -1.72 23.40 -3.90
N GLY A 181 -1.43 22.27 -3.25
CA GLY A 181 -1.53 22.12 -1.81
C GLY A 181 -2.97 22.19 -1.28
N ARG A 182 -3.95 21.75 -2.08
CA ARG A 182 -5.37 21.72 -1.65
C ARG A 182 -5.68 20.56 -0.73
N ILE A 183 -5.02 19.43 -0.97
CA ILE A 183 -5.08 18.27 -0.09
C ILE A 183 -3.90 18.39 0.88
N PRO A 184 -4.13 18.53 2.19
CA PRO A 184 -3.07 18.38 3.17
C PRO A 184 -2.54 16.95 3.11
N ILE A 185 -1.31 16.78 2.61
CA ILE A 185 -0.70 15.45 2.36
C ILE A 185 -0.52 14.68 3.68
N GLU A 186 -0.42 15.38 4.81
CA GLU A 186 -0.33 14.82 6.15
C GLU A 186 -1.60 14.08 6.59
N LEU A 187 -2.78 14.51 6.11
CA LEU A 187 -4.06 13.85 6.46
C LEU A 187 -4.32 12.59 5.63
N ILE A 188 -3.57 12.37 4.55
CA ILE A 188 -3.74 11.19 3.70
C ILE A 188 -3.20 9.97 4.44
N THR A 189 -4.11 9.13 4.92
CA THR A 189 -3.79 7.86 5.59
C THR A 189 -3.11 6.90 4.62
N GLY A 190 -3.56 6.85 3.36
CA GLY A 190 -2.91 6.03 2.35
C GLY A 190 -3.45 6.18 0.95
N ILE A 191 -2.70 5.62 -0.01
CA ILE A 191 -3.04 5.61 -1.42
C ILE A 191 -3.11 4.15 -1.90
N ILE A 192 -4.24 3.81 -2.52
CA ILE A 192 -4.45 2.52 -3.18
C ILE A 192 -4.39 2.70 -4.68
N VAL A 193 -3.51 1.95 -5.31
CA VAL A 193 -3.25 2.00 -6.75
C VAL A 193 -3.79 0.75 -7.40
N VAL A 194 -4.74 0.91 -8.33
CA VAL A 194 -5.27 -0.20 -9.12
C VAL A 194 -4.55 -0.26 -10.48
N LYS A 195 -4.49 -1.43 -11.11
CA LYS A 195 -3.79 -1.65 -12.40
C LYS A 195 -2.34 -1.13 -12.39
N ALA A 196 -1.60 -1.50 -11.34
CA ALA A 196 -0.22 -1.08 -11.17
C ALA A 196 0.74 -1.45 -12.32
N HIS A 197 0.35 -2.39 -13.20
CA HIS A 197 1.10 -2.74 -14.41
C HIS A 197 1.11 -1.64 -15.48
N GLU A 198 0.17 -0.69 -15.45
CA GLU A 198 0.13 0.43 -16.41
C GLU A 198 1.07 1.58 -15.99
N ILE A 199 1.59 1.53 -14.76
CA ILE A 199 2.38 2.61 -14.18
C ILE A 199 3.84 2.41 -14.54
N ILE A 200 4.32 3.32 -15.39
CA ILE A 200 5.74 3.46 -15.76
C ILE A 200 6.31 4.77 -15.19
N GLU A 201 7.63 4.93 -15.22
CA GLU A 201 8.31 6.09 -14.61
C GLU A 201 7.88 7.46 -15.16
N SER A 202 7.40 7.50 -16.40
CA SER A 202 6.94 8.70 -17.11
C SER A 202 5.44 8.96 -16.95
N CYS A 203 4.70 8.07 -16.29
CA CYS A 203 3.28 8.23 -16.05
C CYS A 203 2.99 9.25 -14.94
N GLN A 204 1.80 9.85 -14.99
CA GLN A 204 1.38 10.86 -14.01
C GLN A 204 1.21 10.25 -12.61
N GLU A 205 0.88 8.96 -12.54
CA GLU A 205 0.66 8.19 -11.32
C GLU A 205 1.96 8.08 -10.54
N ALA A 206 3.03 7.70 -11.23
CA ALA A 206 4.37 7.63 -10.65
C ALA A 206 4.82 9.01 -10.12
N PHE A 207 4.50 10.08 -10.85
CA PHE A 207 4.79 11.44 -10.40
C PHE A 207 3.99 11.82 -9.13
N ALA A 208 2.68 11.52 -9.09
CA ALA A 208 1.84 11.79 -7.92
C ALA A 208 2.34 11.05 -6.67
N LEU A 209 2.69 9.77 -6.81
CA LEU A 209 3.21 8.96 -5.71
C LEU A 209 4.58 9.45 -5.21
N ARG A 210 5.45 9.93 -6.11
CA ARG A 210 6.73 10.55 -5.73
C ARG A 210 6.50 11.85 -4.93
N LEU A 211 5.59 12.71 -5.38
CA LEU A 211 5.24 13.93 -4.64
C LEU A 211 4.65 13.61 -3.27
N TYR A 212 3.80 12.59 -3.18
CA TYR A 212 3.23 12.12 -1.93
C TYR A 212 4.34 11.66 -0.96
N ARG A 213 5.25 10.78 -1.39
CA ARG A 213 6.35 10.27 -0.55
C ARG A 213 7.36 11.31 -0.12
N GLN A 214 7.52 12.40 -0.88
CA GLN A 214 8.39 13.51 -0.48
C GLN A 214 7.88 14.24 0.77
N LYS A 215 6.56 14.34 0.96
CA LYS A 215 5.97 15.06 2.09
C LYS A 215 5.45 14.15 3.20
N ASN A 216 4.85 13.01 2.86
CA ASN A 216 4.29 12.06 3.82
C ASN A 216 5.07 10.73 3.82
N LYS A 217 5.67 10.43 4.98
CA LYS A 217 6.41 9.18 5.24
C LYS A 217 5.61 8.15 6.02
N THR A 218 4.50 8.56 6.62
CA THR A 218 3.68 7.74 7.54
C THR A 218 2.58 6.96 6.85
N GLY A 219 1.96 7.53 5.80
CA GLY A 219 0.84 6.87 5.16
C GLY A 219 1.24 5.73 4.23
N PHE A 220 0.31 4.81 4.01
CA PHE A 220 0.57 3.58 3.26
C PHE A 220 0.42 3.75 1.76
N ILE A 221 1.13 2.92 0.98
CA ILE A 221 0.89 2.78 -0.46
C ILE A 221 0.71 1.31 -0.76
N LYS A 222 -0.48 0.94 -1.24
CA LYS A 222 -0.82 -0.43 -1.61
C LYS A 222 -1.18 -0.46 -3.09
N ALA A 223 -0.52 -1.31 -3.85
CA ALA A 223 -0.68 -1.39 -5.29
C ALA A 223 -1.12 -2.79 -5.71
N PHE A 224 -2.05 -2.88 -6.65
CA PHE A 224 -2.61 -4.14 -7.13
C PHE A 224 -2.44 -4.30 -8.63
N SER A 225 -2.04 -5.51 -9.07
CA SER A 225 -1.97 -5.86 -10.48
C SER A 225 -2.41 -7.30 -10.75
N ARG A 226 -3.07 -7.52 -11.88
CA ARG A 226 -3.46 -8.84 -12.41
C ARG A 226 -2.56 -9.34 -13.53
N ASN A 227 -1.63 -8.51 -13.97
CA ASN A 227 -0.83 -8.80 -15.15
C ASN A 227 0.64 -8.92 -14.75
N VAL A 228 1.09 -10.17 -14.57
CA VAL A 228 2.49 -10.50 -14.32
C VAL A 228 3.34 -10.25 -15.56
N GLU A 229 2.81 -10.55 -16.75
CA GLU A 229 3.54 -10.46 -18.02
C GLU A 229 3.96 -9.02 -18.33
N ALA A 230 3.10 -8.04 -18.01
CA ALA A 230 3.41 -6.62 -18.16
C ALA A 230 4.64 -6.17 -17.35
N PHE A 231 4.98 -6.88 -16.28
CA PHE A 231 6.23 -6.65 -15.59
C PHE A 231 7.40 -7.25 -16.34
N THR A 232 7.26 -8.39 -17.01
CA THR A 232 8.37 -9.06 -17.71
C THR A 232 8.91 -8.33 -18.94
N TYR A 233 8.10 -7.45 -19.56
CA TYR A 233 8.55 -6.63 -20.69
C TYR A 233 9.45 -5.48 -20.21
N GLY A 234 10.77 -5.68 -20.29
CA GLY A 234 11.73 -4.58 -20.17
C GLY A 234 11.61 -3.66 -21.38
N TYR A 235 11.22 -2.41 -21.16
CA TYR A 235 11.42 -1.37 -22.18
C TYR A 235 12.93 -1.27 -22.46
N GLY A 236 13.30 -1.64 -23.69
CA GLY A 236 14.65 -1.52 -24.23
C GLY A 236 15.07 -0.07 -24.40
#